data_AF-A0A935UZH8-F1
#
_entry.id   AF-A0A935UZH8-F1
#
_cell.length_a   1.000
_cell.length_b   1.000
_cell.length_c   1.000
_cell.angle_alpha   90.00
_cell.angle_beta   90.00
_cell.angle_gamma   90.00
#
_symmetry.space_group_name_H-M   'P 1'
#
loop_
_entity.id
_entity.type
_entity.pdbx_description
1 polymer ?
#
loop_
_entity_poly.entity_id
_entity_poly.type
_entity_poly.pdbx_seq_one_letter_code
_entity_poly.pdbx_strand_id
1 'polypeptide(L)'
;MLALPIRDLSAAQRPAALYAAALTHALARDEAAGRRPARLTEPGLATWRRFRGRLGPEDLLRILFEDAAVLHPVPFDPAALRGGLSLNHLASGLAQEWLTAVPKLDLGASAAHYVAAQAKLLGVSTRLARADLHVVKRHQRVLELPGTGGQLMHHITTTSDGLSPQVNFTVACGTWQEHTLAGLIGVELGAPHTDFAVRAEAAQLRDDQHPIRRASFDFVVGQHPDKGGLFRQEDQLAIWFPNARIVLV
;
A
#
# COMPACT_ATOMS: atom_id res chain seq x y z
N MET A 1 -15.03 7.78 10.08
CA MET A 1 -14.35 8.44 8.92
C MET A 1 -13.29 7.48 8.38
N LEU A 2 -13.08 7.38 7.05
CA LEU A 2 -12.16 6.39 6.46
C LEU A 2 -10.81 6.95 5.94
N ALA A 3 -10.57 8.24 6.12
CA ALA A 3 -9.30 8.87 5.77
C ALA A 3 -9.08 10.11 6.65
N LEU A 4 -7.82 10.41 6.98
CA LEU A 4 -7.47 11.62 7.69
C LEU A 4 -7.67 12.86 6.79
N PRO A 5 -8.02 14.02 7.36
CA PRO A 5 -8.25 15.24 6.59
C PRO A 5 -6.95 15.73 5.95
N ILE A 6 -7.04 16.09 4.66
CA ILE A 6 -5.94 16.67 3.89
C ILE A 6 -6.53 17.84 3.09
N ARG A 7 -6.37 19.06 3.62
CA ARG A 7 -6.95 20.29 3.06
C ARG A 7 -5.90 21.40 3.03
N ASP A 8 -6.10 22.36 2.14
CA ASP A 8 -5.33 23.61 2.08
C ASP A 8 -3.80 23.42 1.97
N LEU A 9 -3.38 22.38 1.24
CA LEU A 9 -1.96 22.07 1.01
C LEU A 9 -1.47 22.56 -0.35
N SER A 10 -0.26 23.11 -0.36
CA SER A 10 0.48 23.38 -1.58
C SER A 10 0.80 22.08 -2.35
N ALA A 11 1.12 22.22 -3.64
CA ALA A 11 1.53 21.09 -4.48
C ALA A 11 2.76 20.36 -3.92
N ALA A 12 3.68 21.07 -3.27
CA ALA A 12 4.90 20.49 -2.67
C ALA A 12 4.61 19.68 -1.39
N GLN A 13 3.64 20.11 -0.58
CA GLN A 13 3.30 19.45 0.69
C GLN A 13 2.37 18.24 0.50
N ARG A 14 1.57 18.26 -0.56
CA ARG A 14 0.53 17.25 -0.79
C ARG A 14 1.05 15.81 -0.82
N PRO A 15 2.16 15.45 -1.51
CA PRO A 15 2.67 14.07 -1.51
C PRO A 15 3.03 13.57 -0.11
N ALA A 16 3.79 14.37 0.66
CA ALA A 16 4.18 14.01 2.03
C ALA A 16 2.96 13.86 2.94
N ALA A 17 1.95 14.72 2.78
CA ALA A 17 0.73 14.63 3.57
C ALA A 17 -0.14 13.42 3.22
N LEU A 18 -0.33 13.11 1.93
CA LEU A 18 -1.06 11.91 1.49
C LEU A 18 -0.41 10.64 2.05
N TYR A 19 0.91 10.56 1.92
CA TYR A 19 1.71 9.46 2.43
C TYR A 19 1.58 9.32 3.95
N ALA A 20 1.88 10.36 4.71
CA ALA A 20 1.85 10.30 6.18
C ALA A 20 0.44 10.06 6.74
N ALA A 21 -0.61 10.60 6.10
CA ALA A 21 -1.99 10.33 6.47
C ALA A 21 -2.35 8.85 6.29
N ALA A 22 -1.95 8.24 5.17
CA ALA A 22 -2.16 6.83 4.91
C ALA A 22 -1.44 5.94 5.94
N LEU A 23 -0.16 6.24 6.22
CA LEU A 23 0.63 5.54 7.24
C LEU A 23 0.02 5.63 8.64
N THR A 24 -0.39 6.83 9.04
CA THR A 24 -1.00 7.08 10.35
C THR A 24 -2.30 6.28 10.51
N HIS A 25 -3.13 6.23 9.47
CA HIS A 25 -4.35 5.42 9.51
C HIS A 25 -4.03 3.91 9.57
N ALA A 26 -3.06 3.42 8.80
CA ALA A 26 -2.65 2.01 8.87
C ALA A 26 -2.21 1.62 10.29
N LEU A 27 -1.35 2.42 10.94
CA LEU A 27 -0.91 2.13 12.30
C LEU A 27 -2.06 2.18 13.31
N ALA A 28 -2.93 3.19 13.23
CA ALA A 28 -4.08 3.26 14.13
C ALA A 28 -4.99 2.03 13.99
N ARG A 29 -5.17 1.54 12.75
CA ARG A 29 -5.96 0.34 12.48
C ARG A 29 -5.26 -0.93 12.96
N ASP A 30 -3.95 -1.04 12.77
CA ASP A 30 -3.13 -2.14 13.24
C ASP A 30 -3.16 -2.28 14.78
N GLU A 31 -3.09 -1.15 15.49
CA GLU A 31 -3.28 -1.07 16.93
C GLU A 31 -4.70 -1.46 17.36
N ALA A 32 -5.73 -0.94 16.68
CA ALA A 32 -7.12 -1.26 16.97
C ALA A 32 -7.47 -2.75 16.75
N ALA A 33 -6.79 -3.40 15.80
CA ALA A 33 -6.88 -4.83 15.56
C ALA A 33 -6.10 -5.69 16.58
N GLY A 34 -5.40 -5.07 17.53
CA GLY A 34 -4.60 -5.76 18.55
C GLY A 34 -3.29 -6.37 18.04
N ARG A 35 -2.87 -6.03 16.82
CA ARG A 35 -1.63 -6.54 16.21
C ARG A 35 -0.39 -5.76 16.67
N ARG A 36 -0.59 -4.55 17.19
CA ARG A 36 0.45 -3.66 17.72
C ARG A 36 0.00 -3.02 19.04
N PRO A 37 0.90 -2.74 20.00
CA PRO A 37 0.56 -1.98 21.20
C PRO A 37 0.05 -0.58 20.88
N ALA A 38 -0.97 -0.13 21.61
CA ALA A 38 -1.59 1.17 21.43
C ALA A 38 -0.62 2.32 21.74
N ARG A 39 -0.35 3.18 20.75
CA ARG A 39 0.43 4.42 20.88
C ARG A 39 -0.27 5.59 20.18
N LEU A 40 -0.89 5.36 19.03
CA LEU A 40 -1.79 6.33 18.37
C LEU A 40 -3.20 6.29 18.94
N THR A 41 -3.63 5.10 19.36
CA THR A 41 -4.97 4.84 19.90
C THR A 41 -5.01 4.90 21.43
N GLU A 42 -3.87 5.18 22.08
CA GLU A 42 -3.79 5.37 23.53
C GLU A 42 -4.69 6.55 23.99
N PRO A 43 -5.57 6.36 24.99
CA PRO A 43 -6.42 7.44 25.51
C PRO A 43 -5.63 8.68 25.90
N GLY A 44 -5.90 9.79 25.20
CA GLY A 44 -5.24 11.07 25.44
C GLY A 44 -3.73 11.08 25.16
N LEU A 45 -3.17 10.04 24.53
CA LEU A 45 -1.73 9.88 24.29
C LEU A 45 -0.92 10.04 25.58
N ALA A 46 -1.40 9.42 26.67
CA ALA A 46 -0.90 9.63 28.02
C ALA A 46 0.61 9.38 28.16
N THR A 47 1.13 8.34 27.51
CA THR A 47 2.56 8.02 27.49
C THR A 47 3.33 9.10 26.74
N TRP A 48 2.90 9.46 25.53
CA TRP A 48 3.55 10.50 24.73
C TRP A 48 3.57 11.86 25.44
N ARG A 49 2.47 12.25 26.08
CA ARG A 49 2.35 13.54 26.79
C ARG A 49 3.38 13.71 27.90
N ARG A 50 3.91 12.64 28.48
CA ARG A 50 5.01 12.70 29.46
C ARG A 50 6.34 13.15 28.85
N PHE A 51 6.53 12.96 27.54
CA PHE A 51 7.75 13.33 26.80
C PHE A 51 7.66 14.65 26.02
N ARG A 52 6.46 15.27 25.96
CA ARG A 52 6.12 16.44 25.12
C ARG A 52 6.99 17.69 25.34
N GLY A 53 7.78 17.74 26.43
CA GLY A 53 8.70 18.85 26.68
C GLY A 53 9.86 18.96 25.67
N ARG A 54 10.12 17.93 24.85
CA ARG A 54 11.23 17.91 23.87
C ARG A 54 10.84 17.43 22.47
N LEU A 55 9.67 16.82 22.30
CA LEU A 55 9.24 16.20 21.05
C LEU A 55 7.82 16.64 20.68
N GLY A 56 7.64 17.04 19.43
CA GLY A 56 6.37 17.49 18.86
C GLY A 56 5.54 16.36 18.22
N PRO A 57 4.26 16.62 17.86
CA PRO A 57 3.40 15.68 17.14
C PRO A 57 4.05 15.03 15.91
N GLU A 58 4.83 15.79 15.16
CA GLU A 58 5.56 15.33 13.98
C GLU A 58 6.64 14.30 14.35
N ASP A 59 7.32 14.49 15.49
CA ASP A 59 8.33 13.56 16.00
C ASP A 59 7.69 12.25 16.46
N LEU A 60 6.49 12.29 17.05
CA LEU A 60 5.73 11.08 17.37
C LEU A 60 5.47 10.26 16.11
N LEU A 61 4.93 10.88 15.06
CA LEU A 61 4.65 10.18 13.80
C LEU A 61 5.94 9.59 13.21
N ARG A 62 7.04 10.34 13.22
CA ARG A 62 8.33 9.87 12.72
C ARG A 62 8.82 8.62 13.47
N ILE A 63 8.83 8.66 14.80
CA ILE A 63 9.25 7.51 15.64
C ILE A 63 8.36 6.29 15.38
N LEU A 64 7.05 6.49 15.25
CA LEU A 64 6.12 5.39 14.98
C LEU A 64 6.33 4.77 13.60
N PHE A 65 6.64 5.58 12.58
CA PHE A 65 6.93 5.08 11.25
C PHE A 65 8.29 4.36 11.21
N GLU A 66 9.32 4.90 11.87
CA GLU A 66 10.62 4.24 12.01
C GLU A 66 10.50 2.86 12.67
N ASP A 67 9.75 2.76 13.76
CA ASP A 67 9.50 1.49 14.44
C ASP A 67 8.67 0.51 13.58
N ALA A 68 7.71 1.01 12.81
CA ALA A 68 6.93 0.18 11.91
C ALA A 68 7.74 -0.32 10.70
N ALA A 69 8.72 0.48 10.23
CA ALA A 69 9.60 0.12 9.12
C ALA A 69 10.47 -1.11 9.40
N VAL A 70 10.71 -1.45 10.68
CA VAL A 70 11.43 -2.68 11.06
C VAL A 70 10.73 -3.93 10.54
N LEU A 71 9.40 -3.98 10.64
CA LEU A 71 8.59 -5.13 10.21
C LEU A 71 8.03 -4.96 8.79
N HIS A 72 7.69 -3.73 8.43
CA HIS A 72 7.10 -3.38 7.14
C HIS A 72 7.89 -2.24 6.49
N PRO A 73 9.08 -2.52 5.90
CA PRO A 73 9.87 -1.51 5.22
C PRO A 73 9.07 -0.75 4.16
N VAL A 74 8.21 -1.44 3.40
CA VAL A 74 7.15 -0.78 2.63
C VAL A 74 5.86 -0.91 3.43
N PRO A 75 5.14 0.18 3.74
CA PRO A 75 5.33 1.52 3.21
C PRO A 75 6.10 2.46 4.15
N PHE A 76 6.69 2.01 5.27
CA PHE A 76 7.13 2.94 6.32
C PHE A 76 8.55 3.51 6.16
N ASP A 77 9.44 2.88 5.39
CA ASP A 77 10.75 3.42 5.01
C ASP A 77 10.62 4.24 3.71
N PRO A 78 10.72 5.58 3.78
CA PRO A 78 10.63 6.42 2.58
C PRO A 78 11.73 6.15 1.56
N ALA A 79 12.89 5.62 1.97
CA ALA A 79 13.99 5.27 1.06
C ALA A 79 13.63 4.07 0.17
N ALA A 80 12.75 3.19 0.66
CA ALA A 80 12.21 2.09 -0.13
C ALA A 80 11.30 2.59 -1.28
N LEU A 81 10.71 3.78 -1.17
CA LEU A 81 9.81 4.39 -2.15
C LEU A 81 10.58 5.33 -3.13
N ARG A 82 10.34 5.31 -4.46
CA ARG A 82 10.83 6.42 -5.33
C ARG A 82 9.87 7.60 -5.25
N GLY A 83 10.20 8.61 -4.45
CA GLY A 83 9.43 9.86 -4.44
C GLY A 83 10.03 11.02 -3.65
N GLY A 84 11.18 10.84 -2.98
CA GLY A 84 11.72 11.88 -2.09
C GLY A 84 10.73 12.28 -0.99
N LEU A 85 9.89 11.33 -0.57
CA LEU A 85 8.87 11.56 0.45
C LEU A 85 9.59 11.84 1.77
N SER A 86 9.32 13.00 2.36
CA SER A 86 9.89 13.39 3.63
C SER A 86 8.83 14.03 4.49
N LEU A 87 8.75 13.57 5.74
CA LEU A 87 7.87 14.17 6.74
C LEU A 87 8.27 15.61 7.08
N ASN A 88 9.50 16.03 6.73
CA ASN A 88 9.95 17.41 6.92
C ASN A 88 9.16 18.40 6.04
N HIS A 89 8.45 17.91 5.02
CA HIS A 89 7.57 18.72 4.19
C HIS A 89 6.11 18.73 4.67
N LEU A 90 5.80 18.18 5.85
CA LEU A 90 4.46 18.28 6.42
C LEU A 90 4.15 19.74 6.81
N ALA A 91 2.92 20.16 6.54
CA ALA A 91 2.44 21.46 7.00
C ALA A 91 2.39 21.50 8.53
N SER A 92 2.81 22.62 9.12
CA SER A 92 2.81 22.80 10.57
C SER A 92 1.42 22.61 11.16
N GLY A 93 1.31 21.85 12.25
CA GLY A 93 0.05 21.60 12.94
C GLY A 93 -0.81 20.48 12.36
N LEU A 94 -0.51 20.02 11.13
CA LEU A 94 -1.26 18.94 10.49
C LEU A 94 -1.15 17.61 11.27
N ALA A 95 0.03 17.31 11.80
CA ALA A 95 0.23 16.13 12.65
C ALA A 95 -0.64 16.21 13.92
N GLN A 96 -0.73 17.38 14.55
CA GLN A 96 -1.58 17.59 15.73
C GLN A 96 -3.08 17.43 15.40
N GLU A 97 -3.51 17.93 14.23
CA GLU A 97 -4.88 17.74 13.74
C GLU A 97 -5.18 16.25 13.57
N TRP A 98 -4.28 15.50 12.92
CA TRP A 98 -4.45 14.08 12.71
C TRP A 98 -4.51 13.28 14.01
N LEU A 99 -3.60 13.54 14.96
CA LEU A 99 -3.64 12.89 16.27
C LEU A 99 -4.98 13.13 17.00
N THR A 100 -5.60 14.29 16.77
CA THR A 100 -6.93 14.61 17.33
C THR A 100 -8.07 13.94 16.54
N ALA A 101 -7.84 13.64 15.27
CA ALA A 101 -8.80 12.99 14.38
C ALA A 101 -8.77 11.45 14.43
N VAL A 102 -7.64 10.84 14.81
CA VAL A 102 -7.47 9.38 14.88
C VAL A 102 -8.59 8.68 15.68
N PRO A 103 -8.99 9.15 16.89
CA PRO A 103 -10.09 8.52 17.64
C PRO A 103 -11.46 8.57 16.93
N LYS A 104 -11.61 9.38 15.88
CA LYS A 104 -12.85 9.53 15.08
C LYS A 104 -12.82 8.70 13.79
N LEU A 105 -11.72 8.01 13.51
CA LEU A 105 -11.61 7.11 12.39
C LEU A 105 -12.46 5.86 12.63
N ASP A 106 -13.02 5.32 11.55
CA ASP A 106 -13.67 4.03 11.57
C ASP A 106 -12.59 2.95 11.41
N LEU A 107 -11.90 2.65 12.51
CA LEU A 107 -10.82 1.67 12.54
C LEU A 107 -11.33 0.22 12.41
N GLY A 108 -12.64 -0.01 12.59
CA GLY A 108 -13.30 -1.31 12.49
C GLY A 108 -13.89 -1.62 11.12
N ALA A 109 -13.76 -0.72 10.13
CA ALA A 109 -14.26 -0.94 8.79
C ALA A 109 -13.74 -2.24 8.15
N SER A 110 -14.46 -2.80 7.19
CA SER A 110 -13.97 -3.99 6.47
C SER A 110 -12.67 -3.67 5.72
N ALA A 111 -11.78 -4.68 5.60
CA ALA A 111 -10.51 -4.53 4.88
C ALA A 111 -10.72 -4.00 3.45
N ALA A 112 -11.75 -4.51 2.75
CA ALA A 112 -12.11 -4.04 1.41
C ALA A 112 -12.50 -2.55 1.36
N HIS A 113 -13.27 -2.06 2.35
CA HIS A 113 -13.62 -0.64 2.43
C HIS A 113 -12.42 0.24 2.78
N TYR A 114 -11.58 -0.22 3.70
CA TYR A 114 -10.35 0.46 4.07
C TYR A 114 -9.41 0.60 2.87
N VAL A 115 -9.11 -0.50 2.16
CA VAL A 115 -8.23 -0.50 0.99
C VAL A 115 -8.78 0.40 -0.12
N ALA A 116 -10.08 0.36 -0.41
CA ALA A 116 -10.69 1.24 -1.40
C ALA A 116 -10.57 2.73 -1.02
N ALA A 117 -10.72 3.06 0.27
CA ALA A 117 -10.53 4.42 0.76
C ALA A 117 -9.06 4.88 0.66
N GLN A 118 -8.10 4.01 0.98
CA GLN A 118 -6.66 4.30 0.82
C GLN A 118 -6.25 4.45 -0.64
N ALA A 119 -6.75 3.60 -1.53
CA ALA A 119 -6.53 3.72 -2.98
C ALA A 119 -7.03 5.07 -3.49
N LYS A 120 -8.25 5.47 -3.09
CA LYS A 120 -8.81 6.78 -3.44
C LYS A 120 -7.99 7.94 -2.89
N LEU A 121 -7.54 7.85 -1.64
CA LEU A 121 -6.69 8.86 -1.00
C LEU A 121 -5.37 9.06 -1.76
N LEU A 122 -4.73 7.95 -2.15
CA LEU A 122 -3.46 7.94 -2.88
C LEU A 122 -3.64 8.22 -4.38
N GLY A 123 -4.87 8.30 -4.89
CA GLY A 123 -5.13 8.49 -6.31
C GLY A 123 -4.82 7.26 -7.19
N VAL A 124 -4.76 6.07 -6.59
CA VAL A 124 -4.61 4.79 -7.31
C VAL A 124 -5.98 4.39 -7.87
N SER A 125 -5.99 3.76 -9.05
CA SER A 125 -7.23 3.37 -9.73
C SER A 125 -8.08 2.43 -8.87
N THR A 126 -9.36 2.70 -8.73
CA THR A 126 -10.33 1.89 -7.97
C THR A 126 -11.29 1.11 -8.87
N ARG A 127 -11.18 1.27 -10.20
CA ARG A 127 -12.06 0.65 -11.20
C ARG A 127 -11.54 -0.73 -11.59
N LEU A 128 -11.94 -1.76 -10.85
CA LEU A 128 -11.46 -3.13 -11.04
C LEU A 128 -12.66 -4.09 -11.20
N ALA A 129 -12.77 -4.83 -12.32
CA ALA A 129 -13.78 -5.91 -12.42
C ALA A 129 -13.22 -7.22 -11.87
N ARG A 130 -13.20 -7.32 -10.54
CA ARG A 130 -12.61 -8.47 -9.83
C ARG A 130 -13.31 -9.80 -10.09
N ALA A 131 -14.54 -9.79 -10.63
CA ALA A 131 -15.36 -10.97 -10.86
C ALA A 131 -14.73 -11.98 -11.83
N ASP A 132 -13.86 -11.53 -12.73
CA ASP A 132 -13.23 -12.37 -13.75
C ASP A 132 -11.88 -12.98 -13.31
N LEU A 133 -11.46 -12.73 -12.07
CA LEU A 133 -10.21 -13.27 -11.53
C LEU A 133 -10.32 -14.78 -11.28
N HIS A 134 -9.31 -15.52 -11.75
CA HIS A 134 -9.22 -16.96 -11.51
C HIS A 134 -8.92 -17.29 -10.05
N VAL A 135 -9.40 -18.46 -9.62
CA VAL A 135 -9.03 -19.04 -8.32
C VAL A 135 -7.56 -19.47 -8.37
N VAL A 136 -6.76 -18.88 -7.49
CA VAL A 136 -5.31 -19.15 -7.36
C VAL A 136 -5.08 -20.23 -6.31
N LYS A 137 -4.26 -21.24 -6.64
CA LYS A 137 -3.87 -22.33 -5.72
C LYS A 137 -2.60 -21.96 -4.96
N ARG A 138 -2.39 -22.61 -3.80
CA ARG A 138 -1.26 -22.34 -2.88
C ARG A 138 0.14 -22.42 -3.48
N HIS A 139 0.35 -23.26 -4.50
CA HIS A 139 1.64 -23.41 -5.17
C HIS A 139 1.84 -22.43 -6.34
N GLN A 140 0.80 -21.68 -6.71
CA GLN A 140 0.82 -20.82 -7.89
C GLN A 140 1.34 -19.43 -7.54
N ARG A 141 2.10 -18.86 -8.47
CA ARG A 141 2.70 -17.52 -8.38
C ARG A 141 1.98 -16.55 -9.31
N VAL A 142 1.74 -15.35 -8.81
CA VAL A 142 0.96 -14.31 -9.46
C VAL A 142 1.79 -13.04 -9.55
N LEU A 143 1.94 -12.51 -10.76
CA LEU A 143 2.42 -11.16 -10.98
C LEU A 143 1.20 -10.22 -11.11
N GLU A 144 1.07 -9.25 -10.23
CA GLU A 144 0.17 -8.12 -10.41
C GLU A 144 0.91 -7.00 -11.14
N LEU A 145 0.39 -6.60 -12.30
CA LEU A 145 0.95 -5.54 -13.14
C LEU A 145 0.71 -4.14 -12.54
N PRO A 146 1.53 -3.13 -12.91
CA PRO A 146 1.35 -1.76 -12.47
C PRO A 146 -0.04 -1.18 -12.76
N GLY A 147 -0.51 -0.33 -11.85
CA GLY A 147 -1.75 0.45 -11.95
C GLY A 147 -2.76 0.23 -10.81
N THR A 148 -2.68 -0.92 -10.13
CA THR A 148 -3.68 -1.35 -9.13
C THR A 148 -3.16 -1.32 -7.69
N GLY A 149 -1.84 -1.27 -7.48
CA GLY A 149 -1.23 -1.08 -6.16
C GLY A 149 -1.52 -2.19 -5.15
N GLY A 150 -1.63 -3.44 -5.60
CA GLY A 150 -1.86 -4.62 -4.75
C GLY A 150 -3.33 -4.93 -4.49
N GLN A 151 -4.26 -4.16 -5.06
CA GLN A 151 -5.70 -4.38 -4.84
C GLN A 151 -6.21 -5.72 -5.38
N LEU A 152 -5.61 -6.26 -6.44
CA LEU A 152 -5.98 -7.58 -6.98
C LEU A 152 -5.45 -8.68 -6.06
N MET A 153 -4.20 -8.58 -5.63
CA MET A 153 -3.57 -9.44 -4.63
C MET A 153 -4.36 -9.46 -3.31
N HIS A 154 -4.79 -8.30 -2.80
CA HIS A 154 -5.66 -8.21 -1.62
C HIS A 154 -6.97 -8.99 -1.83
N HIS A 155 -7.64 -8.79 -2.98
CA HIS A 155 -8.88 -9.49 -3.27
C HIS A 155 -8.69 -11.01 -3.35
N ILE A 156 -7.68 -11.48 -4.08
CA ILE A 156 -7.42 -12.92 -4.25
C ILE A 156 -7.05 -13.54 -2.89
N THR A 157 -6.19 -12.90 -2.10
CA THR A 157 -5.76 -13.40 -0.79
C THR A 157 -6.91 -13.46 0.22
N THR A 158 -7.85 -12.51 0.16
CA THR A 158 -9.01 -12.48 1.08
C THR A 158 -10.18 -13.36 0.66
N THR A 159 -10.19 -13.84 -0.58
CA THR A 159 -11.25 -14.71 -1.12
C THR A 159 -10.80 -16.16 -1.33
N SER A 160 -9.51 -16.45 -1.16
CA SER A 160 -8.92 -17.77 -1.35
C SER A 160 -8.10 -18.21 -0.12
N ASP A 161 -8.35 -19.42 0.36
CA ASP A 161 -7.73 -19.90 1.60
C ASP A 161 -6.28 -20.37 1.44
N GLY A 162 -5.42 -19.88 2.34
CA GLY A 162 -4.04 -20.33 2.49
C GLY A 162 -3.08 -19.77 1.43
N LEU A 163 -3.42 -18.62 0.84
CA LEU A 163 -2.47 -17.81 0.08
C LEU A 163 -1.76 -16.84 1.01
N SER A 164 -0.49 -16.55 0.71
CA SER A 164 0.31 -15.56 1.41
C SER A 164 0.89 -14.57 0.39
N PRO A 165 0.83 -13.25 0.65
CA PRO A 165 1.45 -12.24 -0.23
C PRO A 165 2.92 -12.55 -0.54
N GLN A 166 3.70 -12.98 0.46
CA GLN A 166 5.14 -13.23 0.35
C GLN A 166 5.47 -14.45 -0.51
N VAL A 167 4.58 -15.44 -0.56
CA VAL A 167 4.82 -16.70 -1.29
C VAL A 167 4.24 -16.63 -2.69
N ASN A 168 3.01 -16.13 -2.80
CA ASN A 168 2.22 -16.26 -4.01
C ASN A 168 2.31 -15.03 -4.91
N PHE A 169 2.71 -13.86 -4.42
CA PHE A 169 2.54 -12.61 -5.16
C PHE A 169 3.82 -11.85 -5.41
N THR A 170 3.84 -11.18 -6.54
CA THR A 170 4.74 -10.07 -6.85
C THR A 170 3.89 -8.95 -7.41
N VAL A 171 3.88 -7.79 -6.77
CA VAL A 171 3.12 -6.60 -7.15
C VAL A 171 4.09 -5.59 -7.74
N ALA A 172 4.06 -5.44 -9.06
CA ALA A 172 4.83 -4.43 -9.76
C ALA A 172 4.16 -3.06 -9.56
N CYS A 173 4.86 -2.15 -8.90
CA CYS A 173 4.37 -0.81 -8.59
C CYS A 173 5.08 0.21 -9.47
N GLY A 174 4.31 0.91 -10.32
CA GLY A 174 4.85 1.93 -11.23
C GLY A 174 5.06 3.29 -10.58
N THR A 175 4.40 3.54 -9.45
CA THR A 175 4.41 4.83 -8.75
C THR A 175 4.62 4.64 -7.24
N TRP A 176 5.02 5.70 -6.53
CA TRP A 176 5.12 5.64 -5.07
C TRP A 176 3.76 5.44 -4.39
N GLN A 177 2.67 5.91 -5.03
CA GLN A 177 1.31 5.75 -4.54
C GLN A 177 0.88 4.28 -4.58
N GLU A 178 1.14 3.59 -5.69
CA GLU A 178 0.94 2.13 -5.80
C GLU A 178 1.81 1.37 -4.82
N HIS A 179 3.08 1.76 -4.68
CA HIS A 179 4.03 1.08 -3.80
C HIS A 179 3.63 1.25 -2.32
N THR A 180 3.19 2.45 -1.95
CA THR A 180 2.60 2.75 -0.64
C THR A 180 1.37 1.89 -0.41
N LEU A 181 0.43 1.85 -1.35
CA LEU A 181 -0.81 1.08 -1.21
C LEU A 181 -0.54 -0.42 -1.04
N ALA A 182 0.39 -0.99 -1.82
CA ALA A 182 0.79 -2.38 -1.71
C ALA A 182 1.37 -2.70 -0.33
N GLY A 183 2.17 -1.78 0.23
CA GLY A 183 2.65 -1.87 1.61
C GLY A 183 1.53 -1.82 2.65
N LEU A 184 0.58 -0.88 2.52
CA LEU A 184 -0.56 -0.76 3.44
C LEU A 184 -1.42 -2.03 3.42
N ILE A 185 -1.58 -2.64 2.25
CA ILE A 185 -2.26 -3.94 2.09
C ILE A 185 -1.47 -5.04 2.82
N GLY A 186 -0.14 -5.03 2.74
CA GLY A 186 0.71 -5.94 3.52
C GLY A 186 0.47 -5.81 5.02
N VAL A 187 0.43 -4.58 5.55
CA VAL A 187 0.11 -4.32 6.96
C VAL A 187 -1.29 -4.83 7.31
N GLU A 188 -2.28 -4.56 6.47
CA GLU A 188 -3.67 -4.97 6.68
C GLU A 188 -3.83 -6.49 6.75
N LEU A 189 -3.09 -7.21 5.90
CA LEU A 189 -3.07 -8.67 5.86
C LEU A 189 -2.18 -9.30 6.96
N GLY A 190 -1.50 -8.48 7.78
CA GLY A 190 -0.52 -8.98 8.75
C GLY A 190 0.68 -9.65 8.09
N ALA A 191 1.01 -9.26 6.87
CA ALA A 191 2.10 -9.82 6.07
C ALA A 191 3.39 -9.01 6.30
N PRO A 192 4.32 -9.49 7.15
CA PRO A 192 5.60 -8.82 7.36
C PRO A 192 6.48 -8.93 6.11
N HIS A 193 7.52 -8.10 6.02
CA HIS A 193 8.48 -8.12 4.91
C HIS A 193 7.80 -8.02 3.54
N THR A 194 7.42 -6.80 3.20
CA THR A 194 6.64 -6.42 2.01
C THR A 194 7.45 -6.48 0.71
N ASP A 195 8.37 -7.42 0.59
CA ASP A 195 9.25 -7.63 -0.57
C ASP A 195 8.46 -8.03 -1.83
N PHE A 196 7.24 -8.53 -1.64
CA PHE A 196 6.30 -8.76 -2.74
C PHE A 196 5.96 -7.47 -3.49
N ALA A 197 6.08 -6.29 -2.87
CA ALA A 197 5.83 -5.00 -3.51
C ALA A 197 7.11 -4.48 -4.18
N VAL A 198 7.24 -4.71 -5.49
CA VAL A 198 8.45 -4.43 -6.26
C VAL A 198 8.27 -3.17 -7.09
N ARG A 199 9.28 -2.31 -7.09
CA ARG A 199 9.33 -1.12 -7.96
C ARG A 199 9.60 -1.55 -9.40
N ALA A 200 8.60 -1.40 -10.24
CA ALA A 200 8.71 -1.74 -11.65
C ALA A 200 7.75 -0.88 -12.48
N GLU A 201 8.32 0.09 -13.17
CA GLU A 201 7.61 0.90 -14.17
C GLU A 201 7.33 0.07 -15.42
N ALA A 202 6.32 0.46 -16.20
CA ALA A 202 5.94 -0.26 -17.42
C ALA A 202 7.10 -0.38 -18.43
N ALA A 203 8.00 0.58 -18.48
CA ALA A 203 9.20 0.52 -19.33
C ALA A 203 10.18 -0.57 -18.87
N GLN A 204 10.33 -0.76 -17.55
CA GLN A 204 11.23 -1.78 -16.99
C GLN A 204 10.71 -3.19 -17.24
N LEU A 205 9.39 -3.39 -17.31
CA LEU A 205 8.81 -4.68 -17.68
C LEU A 205 9.03 -5.04 -19.16
N ARG A 206 9.45 -4.09 -20.01
CA ARG A 206 9.81 -4.38 -21.41
C ARG A 206 11.20 -5.02 -21.54
N ASP A 207 12.09 -4.73 -20.60
CA ASP A 207 13.46 -5.24 -20.55
C ASP A 207 13.46 -6.72 -20.13
N ASP A 208 13.96 -7.59 -21.01
CA ASP A 208 14.00 -9.03 -20.77
C ASP A 208 15.01 -9.45 -19.69
N GLN A 209 15.96 -8.58 -19.35
CA GLN A 209 16.91 -8.79 -18.26
C GLN A 209 16.35 -8.39 -16.90
N HIS A 210 15.22 -7.68 -16.86
CA HIS A 210 14.63 -7.25 -15.60
C HIS A 210 14.26 -8.46 -14.72
N PRO A 211 14.52 -8.45 -13.39
CA PRO A 211 14.28 -9.61 -12.52
C PRO A 211 12.85 -10.17 -12.60
N ILE A 212 11.83 -9.31 -12.69
CA ILE A 212 10.43 -9.74 -12.89
C ILE A 212 10.26 -10.51 -14.21
N ARG A 213 10.92 -10.10 -15.30
CA ARG A 213 10.84 -10.78 -16.60
C ARG A 213 11.56 -12.12 -16.62
N ARG A 214 12.54 -12.32 -15.74
CA ARG A 214 13.25 -13.60 -15.57
C ARG A 214 12.59 -14.54 -14.56
N ALA A 215 11.61 -14.05 -13.79
CA ALA A 215 10.84 -14.86 -12.86
C ALA A 215 9.76 -15.67 -13.58
N SER A 216 9.32 -16.76 -12.95
CA SER A 216 8.23 -17.60 -13.44
C SER A 216 6.95 -17.31 -12.64
N PHE A 217 5.84 -17.18 -13.36
CA PHE A 217 4.51 -16.95 -12.82
C PHE A 217 3.51 -17.89 -13.51
N ASP A 218 2.51 -18.32 -12.76
CA ASP A 218 1.35 -19.05 -13.27
C ASP A 218 0.28 -18.09 -13.79
N PHE A 219 0.18 -16.90 -13.18
CA PHE A 219 -0.73 -15.85 -13.58
C PHE A 219 -0.05 -14.50 -13.67
N VAL A 220 -0.44 -13.72 -14.68
CA VAL A 220 -0.16 -12.29 -14.77
C VAL A 220 -1.50 -11.59 -14.77
N VAL A 221 -1.79 -10.87 -13.70
CA VAL A 221 -3.05 -10.14 -13.51
C VAL A 221 -2.82 -8.64 -13.60
N GLY A 222 -3.77 -7.90 -14.13
CA GLY A 222 -3.63 -6.45 -14.24
C GLY A 222 -4.93 -5.76 -14.55
N GLN A 223 -4.89 -4.43 -14.63
CA GLN A 223 -6.04 -3.65 -15.05
C GLN A 223 -6.22 -3.70 -16.57
N HIS A 224 -7.47 -3.84 -17.04
CA HIS A 224 -7.83 -3.78 -18.44
C HIS A 224 -7.59 -2.37 -19.01
N PRO A 225 -7.10 -2.22 -20.26
CA PRO A 225 -6.86 -0.92 -20.90
C PRO A 225 -8.03 0.06 -20.85
N ASP A 226 -9.24 -0.44 -21.11
CA ASP A 226 -10.47 0.38 -21.09
C ASP A 226 -10.79 0.97 -19.70
N LYS A 227 -10.16 0.43 -18.65
CA LYS A 227 -10.31 0.90 -17.26
C LYS A 227 -9.09 1.70 -16.78
N GLY A 228 -8.13 1.97 -17.66
CA GLY A 228 -6.90 2.71 -17.37
C GLY A 228 -5.64 1.84 -17.28
N GLY A 229 -5.71 0.57 -17.66
CA GLY A 229 -4.57 -0.34 -17.70
C GLY A 229 -3.47 0.12 -18.67
N LEU A 230 -2.21 -0.03 -18.27
CA LEU A 230 -1.05 0.40 -19.08
C LEU A 230 -0.73 -0.57 -20.22
N PHE A 231 -1.12 -1.85 -20.11
CA PHE A 231 -0.72 -2.91 -21.03
C PHE A 231 -1.88 -3.26 -21.95
N ARG A 232 -1.75 -2.91 -23.24
CA ARG A 232 -2.85 -2.93 -24.23
C ARG A 232 -3.00 -4.23 -25.01
N GLN A 233 -2.00 -5.10 -24.97
CA GLN A 233 -1.93 -6.27 -25.84
C GLN A 233 -1.68 -7.50 -24.97
N GLU A 234 -2.71 -8.32 -24.77
CA GLU A 234 -2.58 -9.62 -24.12
C GLU A 234 -1.53 -10.49 -24.83
N ASP A 235 -1.47 -10.43 -26.16
CA ASP A 235 -0.46 -11.13 -26.97
C ASP A 235 0.97 -10.67 -26.64
N GLN A 236 1.17 -9.38 -26.36
CA GLN A 236 2.49 -8.87 -25.95
C GLN A 236 2.87 -9.37 -24.56
N LEU A 237 1.92 -9.38 -23.62
CA LEU A 237 2.14 -9.96 -22.29
C LEU A 237 2.38 -11.46 -22.37
N ALA A 238 1.73 -12.17 -23.29
CA ALA A 238 1.95 -13.58 -23.55
C ALA A 238 3.36 -13.85 -24.10
N ILE A 239 3.91 -12.95 -24.94
CA ILE A 239 5.31 -13.03 -25.37
C ILE A 239 6.26 -12.80 -24.18
N TRP A 240 5.94 -11.86 -23.30
CA TRP A 240 6.79 -11.51 -22.16
C TRP A 240 6.77 -12.56 -21.04
N PHE A 241 5.62 -13.24 -20.86
CA PHE A 241 5.37 -14.23 -19.83
C PHE A 241 4.72 -15.49 -20.43
N PRO A 242 5.45 -16.25 -21.27
CA PRO A 242 4.88 -17.32 -22.10
C PRO A 242 4.29 -18.49 -21.32
N ASN A 243 4.68 -18.66 -20.06
CA ASN A 243 4.19 -19.76 -19.21
C ASN A 243 3.04 -19.33 -18.28
N ALA A 244 2.65 -18.05 -18.32
CA ALA A 244 1.64 -17.51 -17.44
C ALA A 244 0.29 -17.34 -18.16
N ARG A 245 -0.79 -17.56 -17.43
CA ARG A 245 -2.11 -17.14 -17.87
C ARG A 245 -2.28 -15.64 -17.64
N ILE A 246 -2.56 -14.90 -18.71
CA ILE A 246 -2.82 -13.45 -18.64
C ILE A 246 -4.28 -13.20 -18.29
N VAL A 247 -4.55 -12.30 -17.34
CA VAL A 247 -5.91 -11.93 -16.88
C VAL A 247 -5.98 -10.42 -16.65
N LEU A 248 -6.64 -9.69 -17.55
CA LEU A 248 -6.81 -8.24 -17.43
C LEU A 248 -8.25 -7.88 -17.05
N VAL A 249 -8.43 -7.13 -15.95
CA VAL A 249 -9.73 -6.88 -15.29
C VAL A 249 -10.09 -5.42 -15.08
#